data_AF-A0A535Q9X1-F1
#
_entry.id   AF-A0A535Q9X1-F1
#
_cell.length_a   1.000
_cell.length_b   1.000
_cell.length_c   1.000
_cell.angle_alpha   90.00
_cell.angle_beta   90.00
_cell.angle_gamma   90.00
#
_symmetry.space_group_name_H-M   'P 1'
#
loop_
_entity.id
_entity.type
_entity.pdbx_description
1 polymer ?
#
loop_
_entity_poly.entity_id
_entity_poly.type
_entity_poly.pdbx_seq_one_letter_code
_entity_poly.pdbx_strand_id
1 'polypeptide(L)'
;ILMEPWGERLDQRLAGELAAEPGLVIVCGRYEGIDDRVRAALQAREISIGDYVLTGGEIPAMVLVDAVARLIPGVVGDPGSLAQDSFADELTGWPQFTRPAEYRGMTVPDVLLSGDHARIKQWRRQQAAQRRVPHGKELKKT
;
A
#
# COMPACT_ATOMS: atom_id res chain seq x y z
N ILE A 1 0.34 13.47 -13.51
CA ILE A 1 1.32 12.71 -12.71
C ILE A 1 2.35 12.11 -13.67
N LEU A 2 3.64 12.23 -13.35
CA LEU A 2 4.75 11.58 -14.06
C LEU A 2 5.27 10.43 -13.18
N MET A 3 5.37 9.23 -13.74
CA MET A 3 5.97 8.08 -13.05
C MET A 3 7.50 8.18 -13.20
N GLU A 4 8.19 8.53 -12.12
CA GLU A 4 9.64 8.75 -12.12
C GLU A 4 10.28 8.15 -10.86
N PRO A 5 11.43 7.47 -10.96
CA PRO A 5 12.03 6.77 -9.82
C PRO A 5 12.52 7.72 -8.71
N TRP A 6 12.79 8.99 -9.02
CA TRP A 6 13.20 10.03 -8.07
C TRP A 6 12.03 10.88 -7.54
N GLY A 7 10.79 10.59 -7.94
CA GLY A 7 9.59 11.33 -7.52
C GLY A 7 9.25 11.12 -6.04
N GLU A 8 8.18 11.80 -5.58
CA GLU A 8 7.60 11.57 -4.26
C GLU A 8 7.23 10.09 -4.11
N ARG A 9 7.63 9.47 -3.01
CA ARG A 9 7.37 8.04 -2.78
C ARG A 9 5.88 7.82 -2.52
N LEU A 10 5.28 6.90 -3.26
CA LEU A 10 3.91 6.46 -3.07
C LEU A 10 3.74 5.83 -1.69
N ASP A 11 2.85 6.42 -0.89
CA ASP A 11 2.38 5.90 0.39
C ASP A 11 0.84 5.98 0.47
N GLN A 12 0.28 5.44 1.55
CA GLN A 12 -1.18 5.38 1.73
C GLN A 12 -1.81 6.76 1.87
N ARG A 13 -1.10 7.75 2.43
CA ARG A 13 -1.56 9.14 2.53
C ARG A 13 -1.67 9.75 1.15
N LEU A 14 -0.65 9.60 0.32
CA LEU A 14 -0.62 10.09 -1.05
C LEU A 14 -1.73 9.45 -1.90
N ALA A 15 -1.96 8.14 -1.75
CA ALA A 15 -3.08 7.48 -2.42
C ALA A 15 -4.44 8.11 -2.02
N GLY A 16 -4.62 8.44 -0.73
CA GLY A 16 -5.82 9.12 -0.24
C GLY A 16 -6.00 10.54 -0.79
N GLU A 17 -4.91 11.32 -0.89
CA GLU A 17 -4.93 12.64 -1.53
C GLU A 17 -5.36 12.54 -3.00
N LEU A 18 -4.77 11.61 -3.75
CA LEU A 18 -5.08 11.39 -5.16
C LEU A 18 -6.49 10.84 -5.39
N ALA A 19 -7.05 10.11 -4.44
CA ALA A 19 -8.42 9.60 -4.50
C ALA A 19 -9.49 10.70 -4.34
N ALA A 20 -9.11 11.85 -3.77
CA ALA A 20 -9.99 13.01 -3.64
C ALA A 20 -10.03 13.88 -4.91
N GLU A 21 -9.12 13.67 -5.86
CA GLU A 21 -9.09 14.40 -7.13
C GLU A 21 -10.23 13.94 -8.06
N PRO A 22 -10.82 14.84 -8.86
CA PRO A 22 -11.90 14.49 -9.79
C PRO A 22 -11.46 13.57 -10.93
N GLY A 23 -10.15 13.48 -11.20
CA GLY A 23 -9.57 12.62 -12.21
C GLY A 23 -8.06 12.82 -12.31
N LEU A 24 -7.36 11.79 -12.79
CA LEU A 24 -5.90 11.78 -12.90
C LEU A 24 -5.47 11.51 -14.34
N VAL A 25 -4.46 12.25 -14.81
CA VAL A 25 -3.71 11.92 -16.03
C VAL A 25 -2.34 11.42 -15.61
N ILE A 26 -2.01 10.19 -16.01
CA ILE A 26 -0.76 9.53 -15.68
C ILE A 26 0.07 9.38 -16.94
N VAL A 27 1.32 9.84 -16.89
CA VAL A 27 2.27 9.74 -17.98
C VAL A 27 3.31 8.68 -17.62
N CYS A 28 3.41 7.66 -18.47
CA CYS A 28 4.35 6.56 -18.31
C CYS A 28 5.60 6.83 -19.16
N GLY A 29 6.71 7.16 -18.50
CA GLY A 29 8.02 7.23 -19.17
C GLY A 29 8.47 5.87 -19.68
N ARG A 30 9.22 5.85 -20.77
CA ARG A 30 9.93 4.67 -21.31
C ARG A 30 11.33 5.07 -21.74
N TYR A 31 12.17 4.08 -22.03
CA TYR A 31 13.56 4.29 -22.42
C TYR A 31 14.31 5.06 -21.31
N GLU A 32 15.05 6.11 -21.67
CA GLU A 32 15.77 6.98 -20.73
C GLU A 32 14.87 8.02 -20.04
N GLY A 33 13.58 8.08 -20.38
CA GLY A 33 12.61 8.98 -19.76
C GLY A 33 11.94 9.93 -20.74
N ILE A 34 11.53 11.08 -20.22
CA ILE A 34 10.79 12.13 -20.94
C ILE A 34 11.67 13.38 -21.05
N ASP A 35 11.54 14.14 -22.14
CA ASP A 35 12.27 15.39 -22.33
C ASP A 35 12.01 16.37 -21.15
N ASP A 36 13.09 16.89 -20.57
CA ASP A 36 13.03 17.77 -19.40
C ASP A 36 12.20 19.05 -19.62
N ARG A 37 12.06 19.52 -20.87
CA ARG A 37 11.20 20.66 -21.20
C ARG A 37 9.73 20.30 -21.07
N VAL A 38 9.35 19.07 -21.40
CA VAL A 38 7.98 18.56 -21.18
C VAL A 38 7.73 18.43 -19.69
N ARG A 39 8.68 17.90 -18.92
CA ARG A 39 8.60 17.84 -17.44
C ARG A 39 8.38 19.23 -16.83
N ALA A 40 9.21 20.20 -17.21
CA ALA A 40 9.10 21.58 -16.74
C ALA A 40 7.80 22.27 -17.16
N ALA A 41 7.32 22.02 -18.38
CA ALA A 41 6.08 22.62 -18.89
C ALA A 41 4.82 22.03 -18.22
N LEU A 42 4.81 20.72 -17.94
CA LEU A 42 3.67 20.04 -17.33
C LEU A 42 3.48 20.42 -15.86
N GLN A 43 4.57 20.77 -15.15
CA GLN A 43 4.58 20.98 -13.70
C GLN A 43 3.85 19.86 -12.94
N ALA A 44 3.96 18.64 -13.47
CA ALA A 44 3.21 17.50 -12.93
C ALA A 44 3.90 16.98 -11.67
N ARG A 45 3.12 16.43 -10.74
CA ARG A 45 3.67 15.65 -9.63
C ARG A 45 4.42 14.45 -10.19
N GLU A 46 5.68 14.31 -9.78
CA GLU A 46 6.51 13.14 -10.04
C GLU A 46 6.36 12.17 -8.88
N ILE A 47 6.05 10.90 -9.17
CA ILE A 47 5.79 9.87 -8.15
C ILE A 47 6.60 8.62 -8.45
N SER A 48 7.22 8.08 -7.40
CA SER A 48 7.98 6.83 -7.41
C SER A 48 7.25 5.75 -6.60
N ILE A 49 7.34 4.49 -7.02
CA ILE A 49 6.82 3.34 -6.25
C ILE A 49 7.92 2.62 -5.43
N GLY A 50 9.14 3.16 -5.43
CA GLY A 50 10.24 2.68 -4.59
C GLY A 50 11.62 2.87 -5.19
N ASP A 51 12.65 2.51 -4.41
CA ASP A 51 14.05 2.77 -4.72
C ASP A 51 14.64 1.69 -5.64
N TYR A 52 14.06 1.54 -6.82
CA TYR A 52 14.47 0.58 -7.86
C TYR A 52 14.04 1.06 -9.25
N VAL A 53 14.62 0.50 -10.30
CA VAL A 53 14.35 0.89 -11.69
C VAL A 53 13.52 -0.19 -12.39
N LEU A 54 12.51 0.25 -13.15
CA LEU A 54 11.69 -0.59 -14.01
C LEU A 54 11.88 -0.19 -15.47
N THR A 55 11.41 -1.03 -16.39
CA THR A 55 11.54 -0.81 -17.84
C THR A 55 10.65 0.32 -18.38
N GLY A 56 9.66 0.75 -17.59
CA GLY A 56 8.74 1.82 -17.97
C GLY A 56 7.74 2.14 -16.84
N GLY A 57 7.01 3.24 -17.02
CA GLY A 57 6.06 3.78 -16.05
C GLY A 57 4.73 3.03 -15.97
N GLU A 58 4.47 2.02 -16.81
CA GLU A 58 3.18 1.33 -16.83
C GLU A 58 2.90 0.53 -15.56
N ILE A 59 3.90 -0.19 -15.03
CA ILE A 59 3.73 -0.93 -13.76
C ILE A 59 3.53 0.06 -12.59
N PRO A 60 4.36 1.12 -12.43
CA PRO A 60 4.09 2.18 -11.45
C PRO A 60 2.70 2.80 -11.57
N ALA A 61 2.25 3.07 -12.80
CA ALA A 61 0.91 3.61 -13.04
C ALA A 61 -0.19 2.64 -12.61
N MET A 62 -0.06 1.35 -12.92
CA MET A 62 -1.02 0.32 -12.46
C MET A 62 -1.06 0.23 -10.94
N VAL A 63 0.09 0.26 -10.27
CA VAL A 63 0.18 0.26 -8.79
C VAL A 63 -0.50 1.49 -8.20
N LEU A 64 -0.26 2.68 -8.76
CA LEU A 64 -0.90 3.92 -8.33
C LEU A 64 -2.42 3.85 -8.52
N VAL A 65 -2.89 3.45 -9.71
CA VAL A 65 -4.32 3.34 -10.01
C VAL A 65 -5.00 2.36 -9.06
N ASP A 66 -4.38 1.21 -8.81
CA ASP A 66 -4.89 0.19 -7.90
C ASP A 66 -4.97 0.68 -6.43
N ALA A 67 -3.94 1.40 -5.97
CA ALA A 67 -3.94 2.00 -4.63
C ALA A 67 -5.00 3.10 -4.47
N VAL A 68 -5.16 3.96 -5.47
CA VAL A 68 -6.13 5.08 -5.45
C VAL A 68 -7.56 4.56 -5.62
N ALA A 69 -7.82 3.70 -6.59
CA ALA A 69 -9.17 3.24 -6.92
C ALA A 69 -9.83 2.51 -5.76
N ARG A 70 -9.08 1.73 -4.97
CA ARG A 70 -9.62 1.06 -3.77
C ARG A 70 -10.21 2.01 -2.73
N LEU A 71 -9.75 3.25 -2.69
CA LEU A 71 -10.23 4.27 -1.74
C LEU A 71 -11.51 4.96 -2.22
N ILE A 72 -11.90 4.76 -3.49
CA ILE A 72 -13.10 5.34 -4.06
C ILE A 72 -14.35 4.60 -3.52
N PRO A 73 -15.35 5.32 -2.99
CA PRO A 73 -16.58 4.70 -2.49
C PRO A 73 -17.25 3.80 -3.53
N GLY A 74 -17.58 2.57 -3.12
CA GLY A 74 -18.24 1.58 -3.98
C GLY A 74 -17.30 0.67 -4.76
N VAL A 75 -15.98 0.90 -4.74
CA VAL A 75 -15.00 -0.02 -5.37
C VAL A 75 -14.74 -1.23 -4.47
N VAL A 76 -14.50 -1.01 -3.17
CA VAL A 76 -14.35 -2.07 -2.18
C VAL A 76 -15.71 -2.30 -1.50
N GLY A 77 -16.15 -3.56 -1.45
CA GLY A 77 -17.50 -3.92 -1.00
C GLY A 77 -17.78 -3.67 0.49
N ASP A 78 -16.78 -3.89 1.37
CA ASP A 78 -16.89 -3.62 2.81
C ASP A 78 -16.00 -2.43 3.20
N PRO A 79 -16.58 -1.25 3.49
CA PRO A 79 -15.82 -0.09 3.97
C PRO A 79 -15.02 -0.36 5.25
N GLY A 80 -15.48 -1.30 6.09
CA GLY A 80 -14.79 -1.72 7.30
C GLY A 80 -13.47 -2.45 7.04
N SER A 81 -13.25 -2.93 5.81
CA SER A 81 -12.00 -3.56 5.39
C SER A 81 -10.87 -2.54 5.22
N LEU A 82 -11.17 -1.35 4.66
CA LEU A 82 -10.18 -0.28 4.49
C LEU A 82 -9.65 0.24 5.84
N ALA A 83 -10.51 0.30 6.86
CA ALA A 83 -10.12 0.71 8.21
C ALA A 83 -9.25 -0.31 8.95
N GLN A 84 -9.18 -1.55 8.45
CA GLN A 84 -8.41 -2.65 9.04
C GLN A 84 -7.15 -2.99 8.24
N ASP A 85 -6.91 -2.29 7.14
CA ASP A 85 -5.73 -2.51 6.30
C ASP A 85 -4.45 -2.09 7.00
N SER A 86 -3.37 -2.79 6.64
CA SER A 86 -2.04 -2.35 7.01
C SER A 86 -1.84 -0.90 6.57
N PHE A 87 -1.21 -0.08 7.41
CA PHE A 87 -0.97 1.36 7.18
C PHE A 87 -2.16 2.31 7.40
N ALA A 88 -3.38 1.84 7.69
CA ALA A 88 -4.46 2.70 8.18
C ALA A 88 -4.19 3.21 9.63
N ASP A 89 -3.63 2.33 10.48
CA ASP A 89 -3.32 2.58 11.91
C ASP A 89 -1.84 2.33 12.26
N GLU A 90 -0.91 2.44 11.29
CA GLU A 90 0.53 2.12 11.43
C GLU A 90 0.87 0.66 11.83
N LEU A 91 -0.13 -0.21 11.90
CA LEU A 91 0.04 -1.64 12.17
C LEU A 91 0.35 -2.40 10.88
N THR A 92 1.31 -3.32 10.91
CA THR A 92 1.72 -4.15 9.76
C THR A 92 0.83 -5.39 9.55
N GLY A 93 -0.47 -5.25 9.84
CA GLY A 93 -1.44 -6.35 9.81
C GLY A 93 -1.16 -7.44 10.85
N TRP A 94 -2.01 -8.46 10.90
CA TRP A 94 -1.86 -9.63 11.78
C TRP A 94 -1.89 -10.94 10.98
N PRO A 95 -1.43 -12.07 11.55
CA PRO A 95 -1.54 -13.37 10.88
C PRO A 95 -3.01 -13.71 10.59
N GLN A 96 -3.28 -14.09 9.35
CA GLN A 96 -4.60 -14.51 8.90
C GLN A 96 -4.61 -16.03 8.76
N PHE A 97 -5.72 -16.65 9.14
CA PHE A 97 -5.93 -18.08 9.06
C PHE A 97 -7.27 -18.35 8.38
N THR A 98 -7.33 -19.44 7.62
CA THR A 98 -8.56 -19.96 7.01
C THR A 98 -8.55 -21.48 7.15
N ARG A 99 -9.64 -22.12 6.74
CA ARG A 99 -9.76 -23.58 6.75
C ARG A 99 -8.65 -24.22 5.89
N PRO A 100 -8.15 -25.41 6.26
CA PRO A 100 -8.55 -26.26 7.39
C PRO A 100 -7.96 -25.82 8.76
N ALA A 101 -8.50 -26.35 9.86
CA ALA A 101 -8.06 -26.02 11.22
C ALA A 101 -6.62 -26.51 11.53
N GLU A 102 -6.19 -27.58 10.86
CA GLU A 102 -4.82 -28.07 10.90
C GLU A 102 -4.32 -28.29 9.46
N TYR A 103 -3.13 -27.76 9.16
CA TYR A 103 -2.46 -27.98 7.89
C TYR A 103 -1.02 -28.44 8.16
N ARG A 104 -0.70 -29.70 7.85
CA ARG A 104 0.64 -30.29 8.04
C ARG A 104 1.18 -30.14 9.48
N GLY A 105 0.34 -30.36 10.49
CA GLY A 105 0.70 -30.17 11.90
C GLY A 105 0.73 -28.72 12.39
N MET A 106 0.44 -27.74 11.53
CA MET A 106 0.27 -26.33 11.93
C MET A 106 -1.20 -26.07 12.24
N THR A 107 -1.49 -25.71 13.49
CA THR A 107 -2.85 -25.45 13.96
C THR A 107 -3.20 -23.96 13.93
N VAL A 108 -4.49 -23.68 13.68
CA VAL A 108 -5.04 -22.34 13.89
C VAL A 108 -5.02 -22.03 15.40
N PRO A 109 -4.56 -20.84 15.84
CA PRO A 109 -4.58 -20.49 17.25
C PRO A 109 -5.97 -20.64 17.88
N ASP A 110 -6.05 -21.30 19.03
CA ASP A 110 -7.33 -21.60 19.71
C ASP A 110 -8.20 -20.36 19.94
N VAL A 111 -7.57 -19.21 20.21
CA VAL A 111 -8.28 -17.94 20.38
C VAL A 111 -9.09 -17.56 19.14
N LEU A 112 -8.63 -17.89 17.93
CA LEU A 112 -9.35 -17.64 16.67
C LEU A 112 -10.49 -18.63 16.43
N LEU A 113 -10.48 -19.78 17.11
CA LEU A 113 -11.55 -20.79 17.07
C LEU A 113 -12.60 -20.58 18.17
N SER A 114 -12.34 -19.70 19.14
CA SER A 114 -13.16 -19.53 20.33
C SER A 114 -14.51 -18.84 20.11
N GLY A 115 -14.69 -18.12 18.99
CA GLY A 115 -15.85 -17.26 18.75
C GLY A 115 -15.91 -15.99 19.63
N ASP A 116 -14.94 -15.80 20.54
CA ASP A 116 -14.88 -14.62 21.40
C ASP A 116 -14.27 -13.43 20.64
N HIS A 117 -15.15 -12.57 20.11
CA HIS A 117 -14.75 -11.39 19.34
C HIS A 117 -13.82 -10.45 20.10
N ALA A 118 -13.97 -10.31 21.42
CA ALA A 118 -13.13 -9.43 22.22
C ALA A 118 -11.71 -9.99 22.36
N ARG A 119 -11.58 -11.29 22.68
CA ARG A 119 -10.28 -11.98 22.74
C ARG A 119 -9.60 -12.03 21.39
N ILE A 120 -10.34 -12.27 20.30
CA ILE A 120 -9.81 -12.24 18.93
C ILE A 120 -9.27 -10.85 18.59
N LYS A 121 -10.01 -9.78 18.89
CA LYS A 121 -9.57 -8.40 18.64
C LYS A 121 -8.31 -8.05 19.44
N GLN A 122 -8.25 -8.46 20.71
CA GLN A 122 -7.08 -8.25 21.56
C GLN A 122 -5.86 -9.00 21.01
N TRP A 123 -6.02 -10.27 20.63
CA TRP A 123 -4.94 -11.08 20.06
C TRP A 123 -4.43 -10.49 18.74
N ARG A 124 -5.32 -10.07 17.82
CA ARG A 124 -4.94 -9.44 16.55
C ARG A 124 -4.09 -8.18 16.77
N ARG A 125 -4.48 -7.34 17.74
CA ARG A 125 -3.70 -6.14 18.12
C ARG A 125 -2.31 -6.49 18.65
N GLN A 126 -2.21 -7.51 19.52
CA GLN A 126 -0.92 -7.97 20.05
C GLN A 126 -0.01 -8.51 18.94
N GLN A 127 -0.54 -9.32 18.02
CA GLN A 127 0.23 -9.85 16.90
C GLN A 127 0.68 -8.77 15.93
N ALA A 128 -0.17 -7.78 15.65
CA ALA A 128 0.19 -6.66 14.80
C ALA A 128 1.31 -5.80 15.42
N ALA A 129 1.28 -5.59 16.73
CA ALA A 129 2.35 -4.91 17.46
C ALA A 129 3.69 -5.69 17.41
N GLN A 130 3.66 -7.02 17.48
CA GLN A 130 4.84 -7.87 17.36
C GLN A 130 5.42 -7.89 15.94
N ARG A 131 4.57 -7.78 14.92
CA ARG A 131 4.97 -7.73 13.50
C ARG A 131 5.50 -6.38 13.04
N ARG A 132 5.57 -5.36 13.90
CA ARG A 132 5.95 -4.01 13.50
C ARG A 132 7.35 -4.02 12.88
N VAL A 133 7.40 -3.97 11.55
CA VAL A 133 8.65 -3.82 10.81
C VAL A 133 8.96 -2.34 10.78
N PRO A 134 10.16 -1.89 11.22
CA PRO A 134 10.57 -0.50 11.06
C PRO A 134 10.47 -0.13 9.57
N HIS A 135 9.51 0.72 9.22
CA HIS A 135 9.54 1.37 7.92
C HIS A 135 10.71 2.35 7.95
N GLY A 136 11.61 2.21 6.98
CA GLY A 136 12.97 2.73 7.01
C GLY A 136 13.09 4.12 7.61
N LYS A 137 13.61 4.19 8.84
CA LYS A 137 14.38 5.34 9.30
C LYS A 137 15.84 5.06 8.95
N GLU A 138 16.33 5.85 8.00
CA GLU A 138 17.74 6.07 7.68
C GLU A 138 18.56 4.82 7.32
N LEU A 139 18.73 4.60 6.01
CA LEU A 139 20.08 4.26 5.54
C LEU A 139 20.95 5.46 5.88
N LYS A 140 21.56 5.45 7.09
CA LYS A 140 22.59 6.42 7.45
C LYS A 140 23.66 6.37 6.36
N LYS A 141 23.76 7.46 5.58
CA LYS A 141 24.91 7.71 4.72
C LYS A 141 26.15 7.59 5.61
N THR A 142 26.92 6.54 5.38
CA THR A 142 28.26 6.35 5.94
C THR A 142 29.25 6.80 4.88
#